data_AF-A0A535X6Z1-F1
#
_entry.id   AF-A0A535X6Z1-F1
#
_cell.length_a   1.000
_cell.length_b   1.000
_cell.length_c   1.000
_cell.angle_alpha   90.00
_cell.angle_beta   90.00
_cell.angle_gamma   90.00
#
_symmetry.space_group_name_H-M   'P 1'
#
loop_
_entity.id
_entity.type
_entity.pdbx_description
1 polymer ?
#
loop_
_entity_poly.entity_id
_entity_poly.type
_entity_poly.pdbx_seq_one_letter_code
_entity_poly.pdbx_strand_id
1 'polypeptide(L)'
;EGAQYHVDRLDWEEKKAYVRPVKVDYYTDANLAVSIKVLQSFASRPTADVAVHHGEVQIRALATIFKKIRFHSHENIGSGPISLPEQQLHTTAFWLEIPAEVARQFPRPAMQGGLQGVANVLSQVACLFLMCDARDLGAHPEIRAPHTGAPTVYVYERYPGGVGMSARLFEIAGTVLGAAHDLVSQCGCESGCPSCVGPALEVGEQGKAVATRLLELAAMAPVG
;
A
#
# COMPACT_ATOMS: atom_id res chain seq x y z
N GLU A 1 -19.85 10.80 -23.80
CA GLU A 1 -18.98 9.79 -23.15
C GLU A 1 -19.86 8.73 -22.50
N GLY A 2 -19.45 7.46 -22.53
CA GLY A 2 -20.31 6.32 -22.13
C GLY A 2 -20.52 5.24 -23.21
N ALA A 3 -19.87 5.38 -24.37
CA ALA A 3 -19.83 4.32 -25.37
C ALA A 3 -19.05 3.12 -24.81
N GLN A 4 -19.66 1.94 -24.87
CA GLN A 4 -19.12 0.71 -24.31
C GLN A 4 -18.38 -0.08 -25.38
N TYR A 5 -17.22 -0.61 -25.02
CA TYR A 5 -16.39 -1.42 -25.91
C TYR A 5 -15.94 -2.69 -25.21
N HIS A 6 -15.77 -3.75 -26.00
CA HIS A 6 -15.15 -4.98 -25.57
C HIS A 6 -13.79 -5.12 -26.26
N VAL A 7 -12.76 -5.48 -25.49
CA VAL A 7 -11.40 -5.74 -26.01
C VAL A 7 -11.36 -7.18 -26.53
N ASP A 8 -11.31 -7.35 -27.85
CA ASP A 8 -11.19 -8.67 -28.47
C ASP A 8 -9.73 -9.16 -28.47
N ARG A 9 -8.77 -8.24 -28.62
CA ARG A 9 -7.33 -8.52 -28.61
C ARG A 9 -6.53 -7.38 -28.01
N LEU A 10 -5.60 -7.71 -27.12
CA LEU A 10 -4.60 -6.78 -26.61
C LEU A 10 -3.23 -7.16 -27.15
N ASP A 11 -2.64 -6.27 -27.92
CA ASP A 11 -1.29 -6.38 -28.46
C ASP A 11 -0.35 -5.56 -27.57
N TRP A 12 0.30 -6.26 -26.64
CA TRP A 12 1.06 -5.64 -25.55
C TRP A 12 2.35 -4.97 -26.04
N GLU A 13 3.05 -5.61 -26.97
CA GLU A 13 4.32 -5.11 -27.52
C GLU A 13 4.09 -3.82 -28.33
N GLU A 14 3.07 -3.83 -29.18
CA GLU A 14 2.71 -2.68 -30.02
C GLU A 14 1.85 -1.63 -29.30
N LYS A 15 1.49 -1.86 -28.04
CA LYS A 15 0.63 -0.99 -27.21
C LYS A 15 -0.72 -0.69 -27.88
N LYS A 16 -1.33 -1.69 -28.52
CA LYS A 16 -2.61 -1.57 -29.25
C LYS A 16 -3.69 -2.46 -28.65
N ALA A 17 -4.83 -1.87 -28.32
CA ALA A 17 -6.04 -2.61 -27.94
C ALA A 17 -7.04 -2.58 -29.10
N TYR A 18 -7.39 -3.76 -29.61
CA TYR A 18 -8.39 -3.92 -30.65
C TYR A 18 -9.75 -4.14 -29.99
N VAL A 19 -10.65 -3.20 -30.22
CA VAL A 19 -11.92 -3.13 -29.53
C VAL A 19 -13.09 -3.07 -30.51
N ARG A 20 -14.23 -3.60 -30.09
CA ARG A 20 -15.50 -3.47 -30.81
C ARG A 20 -16.56 -2.84 -29.92
N PRO A 21 -17.48 -2.04 -30.47
CA PRO A 21 -18.59 -1.50 -29.70
C PRO A 21 -19.50 -2.64 -29.23
N VAL A 22 -19.96 -2.54 -27.99
CA VAL A 22 -20.91 -3.48 -27.38
C VAL A 22 -22.00 -2.72 -26.63
N LYS A 23 -23.10 -3.38 -26.32
CA LYS A 23 -24.12 -2.87 -25.41
C LYS A 23 -24.38 -3.93 -24.35
N VAL A 24 -23.76 -3.75 -23.19
CA VAL A 24 -23.78 -4.69 -22.05
C VAL A 24 -24.21 -3.97 -20.78
N ASP A 25 -24.76 -4.71 -19.83
CA ASP A 25 -25.23 -4.21 -18.53
C ASP A 25 -24.17 -4.34 -17.43
N TYR A 26 -22.89 -4.54 -17.79
CA TYR A 26 -21.78 -4.66 -16.85
C TYR A 26 -20.51 -3.94 -17.31
N TYR A 27 -19.61 -3.68 -16.36
CA TYR A 27 -18.24 -3.27 -16.60
C TYR A 27 -17.26 -4.29 -16.00
N THR A 28 -15.98 -4.21 -16.39
CA THR A 28 -14.94 -5.11 -15.89
C THR A 28 -13.98 -4.38 -14.95
N ASP A 29 -13.61 -5.02 -13.86
CA ASP A 29 -12.62 -4.52 -12.91
C ASP A 29 -11.55 -5.58 -12.63
N ALA A 30 -10.28 -5.22 -12.65
CA ALA A 30 -9.15 -6.14 -12.56
C ALA A 30 -8.53 -6.12 -11.16
N ASN A 31 -8.20 -7.30 -10.64
CA ASN A 31 -7.48 -7.41 -9.37
C ASN A 31 -5.97 -7.50 -9.62
N LEU A 32 -5.21 -6.59 -9.00
CA LEU A 32 -3.76 -6.50 -9.12
C LEU A 32 -3.11 -7.10 -7.87
N ALA A 33 -2.38 -8.21 -8.05
CA ALA A 33 -1.53 -8.77 -7.00
C ALA A 33 -0.20 -8.02 -6.98
N VAL A 34 0.10 -7.33 -5.88
CA VAL A 34 1.36 -6.63 -5.66
C VAL A 34 2.21 -7.43 -4.68
N SER A 35 3.52 -7.51 -4.93
CA SER A 35 4.50 -8.04 -3.96
C SER A 35 5.77 -7.22 -4.00
N ILE A 36 6.42 -7.08 -2.84
CA ILE A 36 7.65 -6.29 -2.70
C ILE A 36 8.79 -7.21 -2.25
N LYS A 37 9.90 -7.14 -2.98
CA LYS A 37 11.14 -7.84 -2.66
C LYS A 37 12.22 -6.81 -2.31
N VAL A 38 12.77 -6.88 -1.11
CA VAL A 38 13.91 -6.05 -0.71
C VAL A 38 15.16 -6.62 -1.38
N LEU A 39 15.86 -5.77 -2.14
CA LEU A 39 17.10 -6.12 -2.82
C LEU A 39 18.30 -5.78 -1.95
N GLN A 40 18.30 -4.57 -1.38
CA GLN A 40 19.38 -4.09 -0.53
C GLN A 40 18.84 -3.09 0.50
N SER A 41 19.29 -3.17 1.74
CA SER A 41 19.08 -2.13 2.75
C SER A 41 20.28 -1.17 2.75
N PHE A 42 20.04 0.12 2.57
CA PHE A 42 21.07 1.16 2.60
C PHE A 42 21.25 1.72 4.02
N ALA A 43 20.15 1.87 4.76
CA ALA A 43 20.16 2.35 6.13
C ALA A 43 19.08 1.65 6.97
N SER A 44 19.36 1.50 8.26
CA SER A 44 18.51 0.79 9.22
C SER A 44 18.66 1.39 10.61
N ARG A 45 17.54 1.65 11.30
CA ARG A 45 17.49 1.98 12.73
C ARG A 45 16.64 0.91 13.44
N PRO A 46 17.25 -0.22 13.83
CA PRO A 46 16.52 -1.27 14.53
C PRO A 46 16.18 -0.80 15.95
N THR A 47 14.95 -1.09 16.39
CA THR A 47 14.52 -0.88 17.77
C THR A 47 13.73 -2.09 18.27
N ALA A 48 13.46 -2.14 19.57
CA ALA A 48 12.62 -3.19 20.15
C ALA A 48 11.14 -3.06 19.75
N ASP A 49 10.72 -1.86 19.33
CA ASP A 49 9.32 -1.51 19.11
C ASP A 49 8.93 -1.52 17.63
N VAL A 50 9.52 -0.64 16.81
CA VAL A 50 9.33 -0.59 15.35
C VAL A 50 10.66 -0.20 14.72
N ALA A 51 11.17 -1.06 13.84
CA ALA A 51 12.39 -0.77 13.11
C ALA A 51 12.06 0.01 11.84
N VAL A 52 12.90 1.00 11.51
CA VAL A 52 12.77 1.76 10.26
C VAL A 52 13.96 1.52 9.36
N HIS A 53 13.70 1.44 8.07
CA HIS A 53 14.72 1.09 7.08
C HIS A 53 14.52 1.86 5.79
N HIS A 54 15.59 1.98 5.02
CA HIS A 54 15.55 2.47 3.65
C HIS A 54 16.51 1.68 2.77
N GLY A 55 16.15 1.49 1.50
CA GLY A 55 16.91 0.68 0.57
C GLY A 55 16.25 0.51 -0.79
N GLU A 56 16.84 -0.36 -1.59
CA GLU A 56 16.35 -0.75 -2.91
C GLU A 56 15.37 -1.93 -2.82
N VAL A 57 14.29 -1.83 -3.58
CA VAL A 57 13.25 -2.84 -3.69
C VAL A 57 12.88 -3.11 -5.15
N GLN A 58 12.43 -4.34 -5.40
CA GLN A 58 11.74 -4.73 -6.62
C GLN A 58 10.26 -4.92 -6.30
N ILE A 59 9.41 -4.19 -7.01
CA ILE A 59 7.96 -4.30 -6.93
C ILE A 59 7.48 -5.11 -8.12
N ARG A 60 6.64 -6.11 -7.85
CA ARG A 60 6.00 -6.93 -8.87
C ARG A 60 4.50 -6.70 -8.81
N ALA A 61 3.89 -6.44 -9.96
CA ALA A 61 2.46 -6.26 -10.10
C ALA A 61 1.92 -7.20 -11.19
N LEU A 62 1.03 -8.11 -10.79
CA LEU A 62 0.43 -9.09 -11.69
C LEU A 62 -1.11 -8.99 -11.64
N ALA A 63 -1.70 -8.62 -12.78
CA ALA A 63 -3.15 -8.70 -12.95
C ALA A 63 -3.54 -10.15 -13.21
N THR A 64 -4.26 -10.77 -12.28
CA THR A 64 -4.54 -12.23 -12.33
C THR A 64 -5.97 -12.55 -12.78
N ILE A 65 -6.94 -11.73 -12.35
CA ILE A 65 -8.35 -11.97 -12.61
C ILE A 65 -9.07 -10.64 -12.84
N PHE A 66 -10.12 -10.64 -13.65
CA PHE A 66 -11.09 -9.56 -13.70
C PHE A 66 -12.46 -10.05 -13.22
N LYS A 67 -13.25 -9.15 -12.67
CA LYS A 67 -14.66 -9.35 -12.32
C LYS A 67 -15.53 -8.62 -13.33
N LYS A 68 -16.71 -9.15 -13.62
CA LYS A 68 -17.79 -8.48 -14.34
C LYS A 68 -18.77 -7.96 -13.29
N ILE A 69 -18.97 -6.64 -13.25
CA ILE A 69 -19.79 -5.98 -12.23
C ILE A 69 -20.97 -5.32 -12.95
N ARG A 70 -22.20 -5.67 -12.55
CA ARG A 70 -23.42 -5.11 -13.15
C ARG A 70 -23.52 -3.61 -12.84
N PHE A 71 -23.92 -2.82 -13.83
CA PHE A 71 -24.20 -1.41 -13.63
C PHE A 71 -25.33 -1.22 -12.60
N HIS A 72 -25.23 -0.12 -11.84
CA HIS A 72 -26.17 0.30 -10.79
C HIS A 72 -26.17 -0.59 -9.54
N SER A 73 -26.34 -1.91 -9.68
CA SER A 73 -26.40 -2.82 -8.52
C SER A 73 -25.03 -3.14 -7.91
N HIS A 74 -23.93 -2.92 -8.65
CA HIS A 74 -22.56 -3.27 -8.25
C HIS A 74 -22.39 -4.75 -7.87
N GLU A 75 -23.27 -5.61 -8.40
CA GLU A 75 -23.24 -7.05 -8.17
C GLU A 75 -22.18 -7.72 -9.07
N ASN A 76 -21.42 -8.65 -8.51
CA ASN A 76 -20.49 -9.48 -9.27
C ASN A 76 -21.27 -10.56 -10.05
N ILE A 77 -21.27 -10.47 -11.37
CA ILE A 77 -21.98 -11.39 -12.28
C ILE A 77 -21.04 -12.38 -12.97
N GLY A 78 -19.75 -12.38 -12.63
CA GLY A 78 -18.79 -13.33 -13.17
C GLY A 78 -17.34 -12.86 -13.04
N SER A 79 -16.40 -13.76 -13.37
CA SER A 79 -14.98 -13.43 -13.43
C SER A 79 -14.29 -14.18 -14.57
N GLY A 80 -13.10 -13.74 -14.94
CA GLY A 80 -12.26 -14.41 -15.91
C GLY A 80 -10.77 -14.17 -15.66
N PRO A 81 -9.89 -15.06 -16.11
CA PRO A 81 -8.46 -14.91 -15.94
C PRO A 81 -7.92 -13.76 -16.80
N ILE A 82 -6.84 -13.14 -16.33
CA ILE A 82 -6.04 -12.18 -17.09
C ILE A 82 -4.67 -12.82 -17.33
N SER A 83 -4.23 -12.84 -18.59
CA SER A 83 -2.88 -13.27 -18.95
C SER A 83 -2.12 -12.05 -19.45
N LEU A 84 -1.53 -11.30 -18.52
CA LEU A 84 -0.66 -10.16 -18.79
C LEU A 84 0.74 -10.44 -18.24
N PRO A 85 1.80 -9.91 -18.88
CA PRO A 85 3.15 -10.04 -18.33
C PRO A 85 3.24 -9.32 -16.98
N GLU A 86 3.92 -9.96 -16.03
CA GLU A 86 4.24 -9.36 -14.74
C GLU A 86 4.99 -8.04 -14.96
N GLN A 87 4.48 -6.96 -14.35
CA GLN A 87 5.14 -5.67 -14.39
C GLN A 87 6.12 -5.60 -13.22
N GLN A 88 7.35 -5.19 -13.51
CA GLN A 88 8.41 -5.05 -12.52
C GLN A 88 8.90 -3.61 -12.46
N LEU A 89 9.05 -3.10 -11.24
CA LEU A 89 9.63 -1.78 -10.97
C LEU A 89 10.76 -1.93 -9.96
N HIS A 90 11.97 -1.56 -10.37
CA HIS A 90 13.12 -1.41 -9.47
C HIS A 90 13.14 0.03 -9.00
N THR A 91 13.11 0.25 -7.68
CA THR A 91 12.97 1.57 -7.07
C THR A 91 13.49 1.54 -5.64
N THR A 92 13.47 2.68 -4.97
CA THR A 92 13.80 2.79 -3.55
C THR A 92 12.55 2.87 -2.68
N ALA A 93 12.67 2.37 -1.44
CA ALA A 93 11.60 2.37 -0.46
C ALA A 93 12.10 2.72 0.93
N PHE A 94 11.18 3.25 1.73
CA PHE A 94 11.24 3.35 3.18
C PHE A 94 10.27 2.32 3.75
N TRP A 95 10.64 1.59 4.81
CA TRP A 95 9.71 0.65 5.42
C TRP A 95 9.80 0.59 6.94
N LEU A 96 8.65 0.29 7.54
CA LEU A 96 8.47 0.02 8.96
C LEU A 96 8.37 -1.50 9.12
N GLU A 97 9.30 -2.10 9.86
CA GLU A 97 9.25 -3.50 10.23
C GLU A 97 8.78 -3.64 11.69
N ILE A 98 7.74 -4.43 11.91
CA ILE A 98 7.16 -4.68 13.23
C ILE A 98 7.80 -5.94 13.83
N PRO A 99 8.63 -5.83 14.89
CA PRO A 99 9.24 -6.97 15.56
C PRO A 99 8.19 -7.97 16.05
N ALA A 100 8.57 -9.25 16.08
CA ALA A 100 7.66 -10.33 16.43
C ALA A 100 7.05 -10.21 17.85
N GLU A 101 7.76 -9.56 18.78
CA GLU A 101 7.26 -9.32 20.15
C GLU A 101 6.13 -8.27 20.18
N VAL A 102 6.18 -7.26 19.31
CA VAL A 102 5.09 -6.30 19.15
C VAL A 102 3.94 -6.93 18.38
N ALA A 103 4.25 -7.64 17.30
CA ALA A 103 3.24 -8.26 16.44
C ALA A 103 2.34 -9.26 17.20
N ARG A 104 2.90 -10.01 18.17
CA ARG A 104 2.19 -10.98 19.00
C ARG A 104 1.16 -10.39 19.96
N GLN A 105 1.21 -9.09 20.21
CA GLN A 105 0.26 -8.41 21.10
C GLN A 105 -1.13 -8.25 20.46
N PHE A 106 -1.22 -8.44 19.14
CA PHE A 106 -2.45 -8.20 18.38
C PHE A 106 -2.90 -9.48 17.66
N PRO A 107 -4.21 -9.75 17.61
CA PRO A 107 -4.75 -10.78 16.73
C PRO A 107 -4.38 -10.48 15.28
N ARG A 108 -4.12 -11.53 14.50
CA ARG A 108 -3.70 -11.41 13.09
C ARG A 108 -4.62 -10.52 12.23
N PRO A 109 -5.97 -10.60 12.32
CA PRO A 109 -6.85 -9.70 11.57
C PRO A 109 -6.69 -8.23 11.97
N ALA A 110 -6.56 -7.95 13.27
CA ALA A 110 -6.36 -6.60 13.78
C ALA A 110 -4.99 -6.03 13.35
N MET A 111 -3.95 -6.87 13.35
CA MET A 111 -2.62 -6.50 12.82
C MET A 111 -2.70 -6.17 11.32
N GLN A 112 -3.37 -6.99 10.51
CA GLN A 112 -3.55 -6.71 9.08
C GLN A 112 -4.26 -5.36 8.85
N GLY A 113 -5.33 -5.11 9.60
CA GLY A 113 -6.04 -3.84 9.58
C GLY A 113 -5.18 -2.65 10.01
N GLY A 114 -4.38 -2.83 11.07
CA GLY A 114 -3.44 -1.83 11.56
C GLY A 114 -2.37 -1.47 10.53
N LEU A 115 -1.74 -2.47 9.89
CA LEU A 115 -0.74 -2.23 8.84
C LEU A 115 -1.34 -1.50 7.63
N GLN A 116 -2.56 -1.88 7.22
CA GLN A 116 -3.28 -1.16 6.17
C GLN A 116 -3.56 0.28 6.58
N GLY A 117 -3.97 0.50 7.83
CA GLY A 117 -4.16 1.84 8.39
C GLY A 117 -2.89 2.68 8.36
N VAL A 118 -1.77 2.11 8.78
CA VAL A 118 -0.46 2.75 8.73
C VAL A 118 -0.07 3.06 7.28
N ALA A 119 -0.25 2.13 6.34
CA ALA A 119 0.05 2.36 4.93
C ALA A 119 -0.76 3.53 4.34
N ASN A 120 -2.05 3.59 4.65
CA ASN A 120 -2.95 4.64 4.19
C ASN A 120 -2.51 6.01 4.72
N VAL A 121 -2.31 6.15 6.04
CA VAL A 121 -1.93 7.42 6.68
C VAL A 121 -0.54 7.85 6.23
N LEU A 122 0.42 6.93 6.29
CA LEU A 122 1.82 7.25 6.04
C LEU A 122 2.05 7.70 4.60
N SER A 123 1.34 7.12 3.63
CA SER A 123 1.42 7.59 2.23
C SER A 123 0.97 9.04 2.07
N GLN A 124 -0.10 9.45 2.76
CA GLN A 124 -0.63 10.81 2.68
C GLN A 124 0.28 11.81 3.41
N VAL A 125 0.70 11.47 4.64
CA VAL A 125 1.57 12.32 5.45
C VAL A 125 2.94 12.45 4.79
N ALA A 126 3.50 11.37 4.24
CA ALA A 126 4.75 11.41 3.48
C ALA A 126 4.69 12.43 2.34
N CYS A 127 3.60 12.47 1.57
CA CYS A 127 3.44 13.44 0.48
C CYS A 127 3.48 14.89 0.96
N LEU A 128 2.87 15.18 2.12
CA LEU A 128 2.89 16.52 2.71
C LEU A 128 4.32 16.95 3.09
N PHE A 129 5.10 16.05 3.70
CA PHE A 129 6.46 16.37 4.15
C PHE A 129 7.49 16.38 3.01
N LEU A 130 7.26 15.60 1.96
CA LEU A 130 8.11 15.54 0.77
C LEU A 130 7.71 16.57 -0.30
N MET A 131 6.57 17.24 -0.14
CA MET A 131 6.00 18.15 -1.13
C MET A 131 5.81 17.48 -2.50
N CYS A 132 5.37 16.22 -2.51
CA CYS A 132 5.14 15.44 -3.74
C CYS A 132 3.64 15.16 -3.96
N ASP A 133 3.30 14.70 -5.17
CA ASP A 133 1.93 14.27 -5.47
C ASP A 133 1.65 12.89 -4.88
N ALA A 134 0.38 12.61 -4.53
CA ALA A 134 -0.03 11.30 -4.03
C ALA A 134 0.25 10.15 -5.02
N ARG A 135 0.43 10.46 -6.31
CA ARG A 135 0.78 9.51 -7.36
C ARG A 135 2.28 9.21 -7.45
N ASP A 136 3.12 9.98 -6.76
CA ASP A 136 4.57 9.76 -6.75
C ASP A 136 4.98 8.65 -5.79
N LEU A 137 4.14 8.36 -4.79
CA LEU A 137 4.37 7.33 -3.79
C LEU A 137 3.36 6.19 -3.87
N GLY A 138 3.80 4.99 -3.55
CA GLY A 138 2.93 3.86 -3.24
C GLY A 138 3.18 3.39 -1.82
N ALA A 139 2.16 2.82 -1.19
CA ALA A 139 2.31 2.13 0.08
C ALA A 139 1.70 0.74 0.01
N HIS A 140 2.34 -0.22 0.67
CA HIS A 140 1.88 -1.61 0.68
C HIS A 140 2.16 -2.26 2.04
N PRO A 141 1.11 -2.74 2.74
CA PRO A 141 1.29 -3.54 3.93
C PRO A 141 1.50 -5.02 3.56
N GLU A 142 2.46 -5.66 4.22
CA GLU A 142 2.65 -7.10 4.16
C GLU A 142 2.56 -7.68 5.58
N ILE A 143 1.60 -8.58 5.82
CA ILE A 143 1.46 -9.25 7.12
C ILE A 143 2.65 -10.16 7.46
N ARG A 144 3.36 -10.62 6.42
CA ARG A 144 4.54 -11.48 6.53
C ARG A 144 5.45 -11.18 5.35
N ALA A 145 6.43 -10.31 5.56
CA ALA A 145 7.40 -9.97 4.54
C ALA A 145 8.19 -11.22 4.08
N PRO A 146 8.44 -11.43 2.78
CA PRO A 146 9.15 -12.60 2.26
C PRO A 146 10.56 -12.79 2.85
N HIS A 147 11.24 -11.70 3.21
CA HIS A 147 12.64 -11.75 3.64
C HIS A 147 12.79 -11.97 5.15
N THR A 148 12.00 -11.28 5.96
CA THR A 148 12.14 -11.29 7.41
C THR A 148 11.03 -12.08 8.10
N GLY A 149 9.91 -12.35 7.41
CA GLY A 149 8.72 -12.96 7.99
C GLY A 149 7.97 -12.04 8.95
N ALA A 150 8.43 -10.82 9.16
CA ALA A 150 7.83 -9.84 10.03
C ALA A 150 6.72 -9.06 9.30
N PRO A 151 5.67 -8.60 10.01
CA PRO A 151 4.74 -7.65 9.45
C PRO A 151 5.45 -6.33 9.11
N THR A 152 5.23 -5.83 7.89
CA THR A 152 6.00 -4.70 7.34
C THR A 152 5.08 -3.76 6.56
N VAL A 153 5.32 -2.46 6.66
CA VAL A 153 4.68 -1.45 5.78
C VAL A 153 5.74 -0.78 4.94
N TYR A 154 5.60 -0.89 3.62
CA TYR A 154 6.48 -0.26 2.65
C TYR A 154 5.86 1.04 2.14
N VAL A 155 6.68 2.08 1.98
CA VAL A 155 6.41 3.29 1.20
C VAL A 155 7.50 3.41 0.14
N TYR A 156 7.12 3.34 -1.13
CA TYR A 156 8.05 3.27 -2.25
C TYR A 156 7.76 4.34 -3.29
N GLU A 157 8.79 4.67 -4.06
CA GLU A 157 8.70 5.66 -5.12
C GLU A 157 8.16 5.01 -6.40
N ARG A 158 7.12 5.58 -7.00
CA ARG A 158 6.54 5.11 -8.29
C ARG A 158 7.35 5.64 -9.47
N TYR A 159 8.68 5.64 -9.34
CA TYR A 159 9.63 6.10 -10.33
C TYR A 159 10.77 5.09 -10.48
N PRO A 160 11.16 4.67 -11.70
CA PRO A 160 12.27 3.74 -11.89
C PRO A 160 13.58 4.26 -11.30
N GLY A 161 14.24 3.45 -10.48
CA GLY A 161 15.48 3.78 -9.77
C GLY A 161 15.31 4.66 -8.53
N GLY A 162 14.11 5.20 -8.30
CA GLY A 162 13.88 6.19 -7.25
C GLY A 162 14.53 7.55 -7.55
N VAL A 163 14.03 8.60 -6.90
CA VAL A 163 14.52 9.98 -6.98
C VAL A 163 15.00 10.51 -5.62
N GLY A 164 14.93 9.70 -4.57
CA GLY A 164 15.48 9.99 -3.25
C GLY A 164 14.44 10.35 -2.19
N MET A 165 13.15 10.23 -2.48
CA MET A 165 12.09 10.52 -1.51
C MET A 165 12.14 9.58 -0.30
N SER A 166 12.40 8.30 -0.54
CA SER A 166 12.52 7.29 0.52
C SER A 166 13.74 7.51 1.43
N ALA A 167 14.87 7.95 0.87
CA ALA A 167 16.03 8.35 1.65
C ALA A 167 15.68 9.53 2.56
N ARG A 168 15.00 10.54 2.00
CA ARG A 168 14.54 11.69 2.76
C ARG A 168 13.55 11.28 3.86
N LEU A 169 12.57 10.43 3.57
CA LEU A 169 11.63 9.92 4.58
C LEU A 169 12.34 9.23 5.74
N PHE A 170 13.40 8.46 5.46
CA PHE A 170 14.21 7.85 6.50
C PHE A 170 14.89 8.89 7.39
N GLU A 171 15.45 9.97 6.82
CA GLU A 171 16.06 11.05 7.59
C GLU A 171 15.06 11.72 8.54
N ILE A 172 13.84 12.01 8.05
CA ILE A 172 12.78 12.70 8.81
C ILE A 172 11.74 11.75 9.43
N ALA A 173 12.07 10.46 9.58
CA ALA A 173 11.12 9.42 9.95
C ALA A 173 10.36 9.75 11.24
N GLY A 174 11.05 10.20 12.29
CA GLY A 174 10.41 10.55 13.56
C GLY A 174 9.35 11.66 13.42
N THR A 175 9.62 12.70 12.62
CA THR A 175 8.68 13.79 12.37
C THR A 175 7.46 13.31 11.58
N VAL A 176 7.68 12.50 10.53
CA VAL A 176 6.59 11.96 9.70
C VAL A 176 5.71 10.99 10.49
N LEU A 177 6.32 10.10 11.28
CA LEU A 177 5.61 9.13 12.10
C LEU A 177 4.83 9.79 13.23
N GLY A 178 5.40 10.82 13.87
CA GLY A 178 4.70 11.65 14.85
C GLY A 178 3.48 12.35 14.24
N ALA A 179 3.64 12.97 13.07
CA ALA A 179 2.53 13.62 12.38
C ALA A 179 1.44 12.61 11.94
N ALA A 180 1.83 11.41 11.52
CA ALA A 180 0.90 10.32 11.22
C ALA A 180 0.12 9.87 12.46
N HIS A 181 0.81 9.70 13.60
CA HIS A 181 0.17 9.39 14.88
C HIS A 181 -0.85 10.48 15.27
N ASP A 182 -0.46 11.75 15.19
CA ASP A 182 -1.31 12.88 15.54
C ASP A 182 -2.56 12.96 14.67
N LEU A 183 -2.42 12.74 13.35
CA LEU A 183 -3.56 12.70 12.44
C LEU A 183 -4.58 11.62 12.82
N VAL A 184 -4.13 10.41 13.17
CA VAL A 184 -5.03 9.30 13.51
C VAL A 184 -5.66 9.50 14.89
N SER A 185 -4.87 9.92 15.88
CA SER A 185 -5.32 10.10 17.26
C SER A 185 -6.32 11.25 17.41
N GLN A 186 -6.19 12.32 16.62
CA GLN A 186 -7.11 13.46 16.62
C GLN A 186 -8.35 13.25 15.75
N CYS A 187 -8.37 12.21 14.90
CA CYS A 187 -9.52 11.93 14.04
C CYS A 187 -10.71 11.43 14.87
N GLY A 188 -11.88 12.08 14.74
CA GLY A 188 -13.10 11.74 15.48
C GLY A 188 -13.85 10.48 15.01
N CYS A 189 -13.31 9.70 14.07
CA CYS A 189 -13.95 8.45 13.64
C CYS A 189 -13.77 7.33 14.68
N GLU A 190 -14.68 6.36 14.71
CA GLU A 190 -14.61 5.25 15.68
C GLU A 190 -13.60 4.18 15.25
N SER A 191 -13.78 3.61 14.05
CA SER A 191 -13.02 2.45 13.55
C SER A 191 -12.19 2.72 12.28
N GLY A 192 -12.29 3.94 11.72
CA GLY A 192 -11.55 4.36 10.53
C GLY A 192 -12.40 5.14 9.54
N CYS A 193 -11.78 6.08 8.82
CA CYS A 193 -12.39 6.80 7.71
C CYS A 193 -11.35 7.11 6.61
N PRO A 194 -11.77 7.46 5.37
CA PRO A 194 -10.86 7.81 4.28
C PRO A 194 -9.84 8.92 4.58
N SER A 195 -10.11 9.78 5.57
CA SER A 195 -9.23 10.87 5.98
C SER A 195 -8.16 10.50 7.01
N CYS A 196 -8.16 9.25 7.51
CA CYS A 196 -7.14 8.75 8.43
C CYS A 196 -6.64 7.37 7.97
N VAL A 197 -6.92 6.32 8.73
CA VAL A 197 -6.50 4.93 8.47
C VAL A 197 -7.22 4.28 7.29
N GLY A 198 -8.27 4.88 6.74
CA GLY A 198 -9.12 4.29 5.70
C GLY A 198 -10.45 3.76 6.25
N PRO A 199 -11.40 3.40 5.36
CA PRO A 199 -12.74 2.95 5.76
C PRO A 199 -12.71 1.72 6.66
N ALA A 200 -13.62 1.66 7.64
CA ALA A 200 -13.73 0.53 8.57
C ALA A 200 -13.95 -0.83 7.88
N LEU A 201 -14.55 -0.86 6.68
CA LEU A 201 -14.71 -2.09 5.89
C LEU A 201 -13.37 -2.64 5.35
N GLU A 202 -12.35 -1.79 5.21
CA GLU A 202 -11.03 -2.17 4.71
C GLU A 202 -10.06 -2.47 5.86
N VAL A 203 -10.10 -1.68 6.92
CA VAL A 203 -9.18 -1.83 8.07
C VAL A 203 -9.75 -2.63 9.24
N GLY A 204 -11.04 -2.92 9.24
CA GLY A 204 -11.74 -3.62 10.32
C GLY A 204 -11.94 -2.77 11.58
N GLU A 205 -12.74 -3.28 12.51
CA GLU A 205 -13.15 -2.55 13.73
C GLU A 205 -11.96 -2.11 14.61
N GLN A 206 -10.91 -2.92 14.67
CA GLN A 206 -9.72 -2.65 15.47
C GLN A 206 -8.58 -2.00 14.68
N GLY A 207 -8.74 -1.80 13.37
CA GLY A 207 -7.65 -1.32 12.49
C GLY A 207 -7.12 0.03 12.93
N LYS A 208 -8.00 0.98 13.27
CA LYS A 208 -7.61 2.29 13.79
C LYS A 208 -6.78 2.18 15.08
N ALA A 209 -7.28 1.42 16.07
CA ALA A 209 -6.62 1.30 17.36
C ALA A 209 -5.22 0.69 17.25
N VAL A 210 -5.06 -0.35 16.42
CA VAL A 210 -3.76 -0.97 16.18
C VAL A 210 -2.84 -0.02 15.41
N ALA A 211 -3.32 0.65 14.36
CA ALA A 211 -2.53 1.62 13.61
C ALA A 211 -2.00 2.76 14.51
N THR A 212 -2.85 3.33 15.37
CA THR A 212 -2.44 4.36 16.34
C THR A 212 -1.31 3.85 17.23
N ARG A 213 -1.45 2.63 17.78
CA ARG A 213 -0.44 2.05 18.67
C ARG A 213 0.88 1.77 17.95
N LEU A 214 0.84 1.27 16.71
CA LEU A 214 2.05 1.05 15.92
C LEU A 214 2.76 2.38 15.59
N LEU A 215 2.01 3.44 15.28
CA LEU A 215 2.58 4.77 15.02
C LEU A 215 3.16 5.40 16.28
N GLU A 216 2.51 5.25 17.43
CA GLU A 216 3.02 5.70 18.73
C GLU A 216 4.38 5.05 19.04
N LEU A 217 4.45 3.71 18.92
CA LEU A 217 5.68 2.95 19.10
C LEU A 217 6.78 3.36 18.13
N ALA A 218 6.43 3.64 16.88
CA ALA A 218 7.38 4.06 15.86
C ALA A 218 7.87 5.51 16.05
N ALA A 219 7.04 6.41 16.56
CA ALA A 219 7.40 7.82 16.81
C ALA A 219 8.31 7.99 18.04
N MET A 220 8.22 7.09 19.02
CA MET A 220 9.04 7.10 20.24
C MET A 220 10.42 6.45 20.08
N ALA A 221 10.70 5.82 18.93
CA ALA A 221 12.00 5.25 18.62
C ALA A 221 13.08 6.35 18.63
N PRO A 222 14.15 6.23 19.44
CA PRO A 222 15.17 7.26 19.52
C PRO A 222 15.81 7.50 18.16
N VAL A 223 15.83 8.77 17.72
CA VAL A 223 16.55 9.23 16.54
C VAL A 223 18.03 9.26 16.91
N GLY A 224 18.66 8.09 16.85
CA GLY A 224 20.12 7.93 16.97
C GLY A 224 20.84 8.39 15.72
#